data_AF-A0A9W8X7W8-F1
#
_entry.id   AF-A0A9W8X7W8-F1
#
_cell.length_a   1.000
_cell.length_b   1.000
_cell.length_c   1.000
_cell.angle_alpha   90.00
_cell.angle_beta   90.00
_cell.angle_gamma   90.00
#
_symmetry.space_group_name_H-M   'P 1'
#
loop_
_entity.id
_entity.type
_entity.pdbx_description
1 polymer ?
#
loop_
_entity_poly.entity_id
_entity_poly.type
_entity_poly.pdbx_seq_one_letter_code
_entity_poly.pdbx_strand_id
1 'polypeptide(L)'
;MTDLDFGHTPLGQAPPIDPSLWDAQVTTGTQTGYQPASHDTPPDQASIGPCTCLSLTYLTLTDLQTVPTFSFPQVIIPLRKAMTTISSLIHCPICPLDPFSAIQNVSSIVSLFKAILERFSKVLQEIHLECERLRTTGSKKPYRIGDNSPHLAHLHTGTLDCPMGFNVDLEPDAWKGLVKVALKGEVQGGGSNPAPLELLLEQAEARQRKWHSDAGFLREERRRIWGSQNECEGEHGSCKSLGSAHIRRAMEALDWS
;
A
#
# COMPACT_ATOMS: atom_id res chain seq x y z
N MET A 1 17.89 -64.51 5.42
CA MET A 1 17.05 -64.61 6.64
C MET A 1 17.91 -64.14 7.79
N THR A 2 17.83 -62.84 8.06
CA THR A 2 18.43 -62.13 9.20
C THR A 2 17.59 -60.88 9.36
N ASP A 3 16.76 -60.89 10.40
CA ASP A 3 15.93 -59.79 10.86
C ASP A 3 16.79 -58.60 11.28
N LEU A 4 16.43 -57.40 10.83
CA LEU A 4 16.90 -56.15 11.41
C LEU A 4 15.76 -55.55 12.21
N ASP A 5 15.96 -55.59 13.52
CA ASP A 5 15.07 -55.14 14.57
C ASP A 5 14.92 -53.61 14.54
N PHE A 6 13.68 -53.13 14.44
CA PHE A 6 13.35 -51.71 14.50
C PHE A 6 13.25 -51.28 15.98
N GLY A 7 14.34 -50.74 16.51
CA GLY A 7 14.34 -50.09 17.82
C GLY A 7 13.41 -48.87 17.84
N HIS A 8 12.31 -48.98 18.58
CA HIS A 8 11.44 -47.85 18.95
C HIS A 8 12.24 -46.77 19.70
N THR A 9 12.41 -45.61 19.07
CA THR A 9 12.82 -44.39 19.77
C THR A 9 11.56 -43.71 20.32
N PRO A 10 11.44 -43.46 21.63
CA PRO A 10 10.31 -42.72 22.16
C PRO A 10 10.44 -41.25 21.72
N LEU A 11 9.35 -40.70 21.19
CA LEU A 11 9.19 -39.27 20.90
C LEU A 11 9.31 -38.49 22.22
N GLY A 12 10.52 -38.03 22.52
CA GLY A 12 10.79 -37.10 23.60
C GLY A 12 10.03 -35.80 23.34
N GLN A 13 9.19 -35.40 24.29
CA GLN A 13 8.49 -34.13 24.31
C GLN A 13 9.48 -32.98 24.06
N ALA A 14 9.20 -32.16 23.05
CA ALA A 14 9.87 -30.87 22.92
C ALA A 14 9.62 -30.07 24.21
N PRO A 15 10.63 -29.41 24.80
CA PRO A 15 10.42 -28.60 25.98
C PRO A 15 9.43 -27.47 25.65
N PRO A 16 8.52 -27.11 26.58
CA PRO A 16 7.62 -25.99 26.38
C PRO A 16 8.43 -24.71 26.17
N ILE A 17 8.06 -23.95 25.14
CA ILE A 17 8.67 -22.65 24.84
C ILE A 17 8.46 -21.75 26.07
N ASP A 18 9.55 -21.29 26.65
CA ASP A 18 9.56 -20.45 27.84
C ASP A 18 8.93 -19.06 27.54
N PRO A 19 7.81 -18.70 28.19
CA PRO A 19 7.16 -17.39 28.03
C PRO A 19 8.01 -16.20 28.52
N SER A 20 9.10 -16.44 29.26
CA SER A 20 10.00 -15.37 29.73
C SER A 20 10.98 -14.86 28.66
N LEU A 21 11.13 -15.59 27.53
CA LEU A 21 11.96 -15.16 26.40
C LEU A 21 11.40 -13.96 25.61
N TRP A 22 10.14 -13.59 25.87
CA TRP A 22 9.38 -12.53 25.20
C TRP A 22 9.46 -11.23 26.02
N ASP A 23 9.78 -11.35 27.31
CA ASP A 23 9.94 -10.25 28.27
C ASP A 23 11.42 -9.88 28.49
N ALA A 24 12.28 -10.13 27.50
CA ALA A 24 13.69 -9.72 27.56
C ALA A 24 13.79 -8.18 27.67
N GLN A 25 13.75 -7.67 28.90
CA GLN A 25 14.03 -6.28 29.20
C GLN A 25 15.48 -6.00 28.79
N VAL A 26 15.66 -4.96 27.98
CA VAL A 26 16.96 -4.39 27.67
C VAL A 26 17.67 -4.12 29.00
N THR A 27 18.70 -4.90 29.29
CA THR A 27 19.49 -4.77 30.51
C THR A 27 20.25 -3.44 30.42
N THR A 28 19.71 -2.38 31.02
CA THR A 28 20.48 -1.19 31.38
C THR A 28 21.48 -1.60 32.47
N GLY A 29 22.67 -2.02 32.02
CA GLY A 29 23.81 -2.29 32.87
C GLY A 29 24.30 -1.03 33.57
N THR A 30 24.53 -1.21 34.86
CA THR A 30 24.81 -0.25 35.92
C THR A 30 25.97 0.71 35.65
N GLN A 31 25.75 1.95 36.07
CA GLN A 31 26.69 3.05 36.21
C GLN A 31 28.01 2.62 36.88
N THR A 32 29.13 2.87 36.20
CA THR A 32 30.41 3.21 36.84
C THR A 32 30.87 4.55 36.24
N GLY A 33 31.16 5.50 37.13
CA GLY A 33 31.10 6.92 36.85
C GLY A 33 32.09 7.44 35.80
N TYR A 34 31.66 8.47 35.07
CA TYR A 34 32.53 9.44 34.40
C TYR A 34 31.87 10.83 34.42
N GLN A 35 32.72 11.83 34.63
CA GLN A 35 32.48 13.27 34.79
C GLN A 35 31.71 13.94 33.64
N PRO A 36 31.17 15.16 33.85
CA PRO A 36 30.45 15.89 32.80
C PRO A 36 31.46 16.44 31.79
N ALA A 37 31.60 15.77 30.65
CA ALA A 37 32.17 16.38 29.46
C ALA A 37 31.03 17.05 28.69
N SER A 38 30.94 18.37 28.83
CA SER A 38 30.25 19.24 27.88
C SER A 38 30.84 19.04 26.49
N HIS A 39 30.15 18.28 25.65
CA HIS A 39 30.41 18.22 24.23
C HIS A 39 29.11 18.40 23.47
N ASP A 40 29.06 19.48 22.69
CA ASP A 40 28.03 19.81 21.72
C ASP A 40 27.84 18.65 20.74
N THR A 41 26.75 17.90 20.88
CA THR A 41 26.29 16.95 19.87
C THR A 41 25.45 17.70 18.84
N PRO A 42 25.76 17.62 17.53
CA PRO A 42 24.88 18.15 16.49
C PRO A 42 23.53 17.41 16.53
N PRO A 43 22.40 18.10 16.31
CA PRO A 43 21.08 17.49 16.36
C PRO A 43 20.79 16.80 15.02
N ASP A 44 21.34 15.61 14.74
CA ASP A 44 20.88 14.87 13.54
C ASP A 44 21.14 13.36 13.47
N GLN A 45 21.43 12.70 14.60
CA GLN A 45 21.45 11.23 14.63
C GLN A 45 20.36 10.71 15.55
N ALA A 46 19.09 10.94 15.16
CA ALA A 46 18.03 10.04 15.58
C ALA A 46 18.42 8.64 15.11
N SER A 47 18.53 7.69 16.04
CA SER A 47 18.79 6.28 15.73
C SER A 47 17.75 5.80 14.71
N ILE A 48 18.15 5.64 13.44
CA ILE A 48 17.27 5.15 12.38
C ILE A 48 17.05 3.65 12.66
N GLY A 49 15.94 3.33 13.33
CA GLY A 49 15.50 1.94 13.52
C GLY A 49 15.20 1.24 12.19
N PRO A 50 14.94 -0.08 12.19
CA PRO A 50 14.58 -0.80 10.96
C PRO A 50 13.29 -0.25 10.35
N CYS A 51 13.20 -0.27 9.02
CA CYS A 51 11.99 0.17 8.32
C CYS A 51 10.81 -0.80 8.56
N THR A 52 9.58 -0.29 8.54
CA THR A 52 8.36 -1.10 8.71
C THR A 52 7.65 -1.45 7.40
N CYS A 53 8.27 -1.16 6.25
CA CYS A 53 7.66 -1.29 4.93
C CYS A 53 7.12 -2.69 4.63
N LEU A 54 7.85 -3.74 4.99
CA LEU A 54 7.40 -5.12 4.79
C LEU A 54 6.14 -5.43 5.61
N SER A 55 6.14 -5.09 6.90
CA SER A 55 5.01 -5.30 7.79
C SER A 55 3.77 -4.52 7.35
N LEU A 56 3.95 -3.25 6.95
CA LEU A 56 2.88 -2.42 6.40
C LEU A 56 2.29 -3.03 5.12
N THR A 57 3.14 -3.58 4.26
CA THR A 57 2.72 -4.26 3.03
C THR A 57 1.87 -5.48 3.35
N TYR A 58 2.35 -6.36 4.23
CA TYR A 58 1.65 -7.56 4.63
C TYR A 58 0.27 -7.24 5.21
N LEU A 59 0.22 -6.34 6.19
CA LEU A 59 -1.04 -5.91 6.80
C LEU A 59 -2.01 -5.31 5.78
N THR A 60 -1.51 -4.46 4.88
CA THR A 60 -2.35 -3.85 3.84
C THR A 60 -2.88 -4.88 2.86
N LEU A 61 -2.07 -5.87 2.46
CA LEU A 61 -2.53 -6.96 1.59
C LEU A 61 -3.57 -7.82 2.29
N THR A 62 -3.39 -8.15 3.56
CA THR A 62 -4.39 -8.86 4.36
C THR A 62 -5.69 -8.07 4.45
N ASP A 63 -5.63 -6.77 4.78
CA ASP A 63 -6.80 -5.90 4.83
C ASP A 63 -7.55 -5.87 3.49
N LEU A 64 -6.82 -5.77 2.37
CA LEU A 64 -7.39 -5.83 1.03
C LEU A 64 -7.98 -7.21 0.70
N GLN A 65 -7.44 -8.30 1.22
CA GLN A 65 -7.98 -9.66 1.06
C GLN A 65 -9.28 -9.87 1.83
N THR A 66 -9.44 -9.21 2.97
CA THR A 66 -10.60 -9.36 3.86
C THR A 66 -11.65 -8.27 3.68
N VAL A 67 -11.62 -7.50 2.59
CA VAL A 67 -12.63 -6.48 2.29
C VAL A 67 -14.02 -7.16 2.22
N PRO A 68 -14.98 -6.79 3.08
CA PRO A 68 -16.24 -7.52 3.20
C PRO A 68 -17.21 -7.23 2.05
N THR A 69 -17.09 -6.06 1.42
CA THR A 69 -17.93 -5.66 0.30
C THR A 69 -17.17 -4.76 -0.67
N PHE A 70 -17.45 -4.94 -1.95
CA PHE A 70 -16.95 -4.13 -3.05
C PHE A 70 -17.96 -3.07 -3.50
N SER A 71 -19.05 -2.88 -2.74
CA SER A 71 -20.04 -1.85 -3.01
C SER A 71 -19.48 -0.44 -2.81
N PHE A 72 -19.83 0.45 -3.72
CA PHE A 72 -19.56 1.88 -3.59
C PHE A 72 -20.60 2.56 -2.67
N PRO A 73 -20.19 3.52 -1.80
CA PRO A 73 -18.83 4.10 -1.67
C PRO A 73 -17.93 3.40 -0.65
N GLN A 74 -18.40 2.37 0.06
CA GLN A 74 -17.70 1.80 1.22
C GLN A 74 -16.30 1.28 0.86
N VAL A 75 -16.15 0.70 -0.32
CA VAL A 75 -14.88 0.16 -0.82
C VAL A 75 -13.78 1.21 -1.03
N ILE A 76 -14.13 2.50 -1.14
CA ILE A 76 -13.13 3.57 -1.35
C ILE A 76 -12.20 3.70 -0.14
N ILE A 77 -12.71 3.48 1.08
CA ILE A 77 -11.95 3.65 2.32
C ILE A 77 -10.74 2.70 2.37
N PRO A 78 -10.89 1.36 2.25
CA PRO A 78 -9.75 0.45 2.26
C PRO A 78 -8.81 0.67 1.06
N LEU A 79 -9.33 1.06 -0.11
CA LEU A 79 -8.49 1.38 -1.28
C LEU A 79 -7.59 2.60 -1.02
N ARG A 80 -8.15 3.70 -0.50
CA ARG A 80 -7.37 4.89 -0.14
C ARG A 80 -6.35 4.61 0.97
N LYS A 81 -6.71 3.76 1.94
CA LYS A 81 -5.76 3.29 2.97
C LYS A 81 -4.58 2.56 2.32
N ALA A 82 -4.83 1.65 1.39
CA ALA A 82 -3.76 0.95 0.68
C ALA A 82 -2.89 1.87 -0.18
N MET A 83 -3.50 2.86 -0.84
CA MET A 83 -2.77 3.89 -1.59
C MET A 83 -1.89 4.75 -0.68
N THR A 84 -2.35 5.07 0.53
CA THR A 84 -1.56 5.75 1.56
C THR A 84 -0.36 4.89 1.99
N THR A 85 -0.54 3.57 2.11
CA THR A 85 0.58 2.64 2.36
C THR A 85 1.60 2.68 1.22
N ILE A 86 1.16 2.63 -0.05
CA ILE A 86 2.08 2.77 -1.20
C ILE A 86 2.88 4.07 -1.11
N SER A 87 2.22 5.20 -0.83
CA SER A 87 2.89 6.49 -0.64
C SER A 87 3.97 6.42 0.46
N SER A 88 3.65 5.79 1.59
CA SER A 88 4.61 5.61 2.69
C SER A 88 5.83 4.77 2.29
N LEU A 89 5.62 3.73 1.47
CA LEU A 89 6.70 2.88 0.95
C LEU A 89 7.60 3.63 -0.03
N ILE A 90 7.01 4.44 -0.92
CA ILE A 90 7.74 5.25 -1.90
C ILE A 90 8.62 6.25 -1.16
N HIS A 91 8.08 6.93 -0.15
CA HIS A 91 8.81 7.98 0.59
C HIS A 91 9.66 7.44 1.75
N CYS A 92 9.78 6.13 1.92
CA CYS A 92 10.58 5.54 2.98
C CYS A 92 12.07 5.95 2.83
N PRO A 93 12.66 6.64 3.83
CA PRO A 93 14.05 7.09 3.75
C PRO A 93 15.06 5.96 4.06
N ILE A 94 14.58 4.83 4.60
CA ILE A 94 15.42 3.76 5.14
C ILE A 94 15.68 2.67 4.10
N CYS A 95 14.66 2.20 3.39
CA CYS A 95 14.79 1.12 2.41
C CYS A 95 15.85 1.39 1.31
N PRO A 96 16.07 2.62 0.83
CA PRO A 96 17.11 2.86 -0.16
C PRO A 96 18.52 2.61 0.38
N LEU A 97 18.72 2.69 1.70
CA LEU A 97 20.04 2.63 2.30
C LEU A 97 20.68 1.24 2.12
N ASP A 98 19.92 0.15 2.18
CA ASP A 98 20.45 -1.22 2.05
C ASP A 98 19.88 -1.95 0.81
N PRO A 99 20.71 -2.61 -0.04
CA PRO A 99 20.26 -3.25 -1.26
C PRO A 99 19.13 -4.28 -1.08
N PHE A 100 19.21 -5.12 -0.04
CA PHE A 100 18.18 -6.13 0.19
C PHE A 100 16.84 -5.47 0.55
N SER A 101 16.88 -4.48 1.45
CA SER A 101 15.68 -3.71 1.82
C SER A 101 15.11 -2.90 0.64
N ALA A 102 15.97 -2.40 -0.26
CA ALA A 102 15.54 -1.68 -1.47
C ALA A 102 14.78 -2.60 -2.42
N ILE A 103 15.33 -3.79 -2.72
CA ILE A 103 14.67 -4.80 -3.55
C ILE A 103 13.32 -5.21 -2.95
N GLN A 104 13.29 -5.49 -1.64
CA GLN A 104 12.07 -5.89 -0.95
C GLN A 104 11.01 -4.78 -1.00
N ASN A 105 11.41 -3.52 -0.85
CA ASN A 105 10.52 -2.38 -0.99
C ASN A 105 9.96 -2.24 -2.42
N VAL A 106 10.76 -2.44 -3.47
CA VAL A 106 10.25 -2.46 -4.86
C VAL A 106 9.21 -3.56 -5.05
N SER A 107 9.53 -4.79 -4.65
CA SER A 107 8.60 -5.92 -4.74
C SER A 107 7.29 -5.66 -3.98
N SER A 108 7.37 -4.98 -2.84
CA SER A 108 6.22 -4.59 -2.02
C SER A 108 5.34 -3.55 -2.73
N ILE A 109 5.96 -2.50 -3.30
CA ILE A 109 5.27 -1.48 -4.10
C ILE A 109 4.52 -2.14 -5.27
N VAL A 110 5.21 -2.99 -6.04
CA VAL A 110 4.60 -3.69 -7.20
C VAL A 110 3.42 -4.56 -6.77
N SER A 111 3.58 -5.29 -5.67
CA SER A 111 2.51 -6.16 -5.14
C SER A 111 1.28 -5.36 -4.74
N LEU A 112 1.46 -4.23 -4.06
CA LEU A 112 0.36 -3.36 -3.66
C LEU A 112 -0.33 -2.71 -4.87
N PHE A 113 0.42 -2.22 -5.87
CA PHE A 113 -0.18 -1.69 -7.10
C PHE A 113 -1.09 -2.72 -7.76
N LYS A 114 -0.59 -3.96 -7.95
CA LYS A 114 -1.37 -5.04 -8.56
C LYS A 114 -2.60 -5.39 -7.73
N ALA A 115 -2.46 -5.49 -6.40
CA ALA A 115 -3.58 -5.76 -5.52
C ALA A 115 -4.65 -4.66 -5.59
N ILE A 116 -4.25 -3.39 -5.54
CA ILE A 116 -5.18 -2.26 -5.62
C ILE A 116 -5.91 -2.23 -6.97
N LEU A 117 -5.19 -2.45 -8.08
CA LEU A 117 -5.80 -2.48 -9.42
C LEU A 117 -6.80 -3.62 -9.59
N GLU A 118 -6.49 -4.80 -9.09
CA GLU A 118 -7.44 -5.92 -9.09
C GLU A 118 -8.71 -5.55 -8.31
N ARG A 119 -8.56 -4.87 -7.18
CA ARG A 119 -9.69 -4.46 -6.34
C ARG A 119 -10.52 -3.38 -7.03
N PHE A 120 -9.91 -2.41 -7.71
CA PHE A 120 -10.65 -1.46 -8.57
C PHE A 120 -11.42 -2.17 -9.68
N SER A 121 -10.83 -3.16 -10.34
CA SER A 121 -11.49 -3.96 -11.36
C SER A 121 -12.75 -4.66 -10.81
N LYS A 122 -12.64 -5.26 -9.61
CA LYS A 122 -13.79 -5.86 -8.91
C LYS A 122 -14.89 -4.85 -8.59
N VAL A 123 -14.53 -3.65 -8.11
CA VAL A 123 -15.51 -2.59 -7.83
C VAL A 123 -16.27 -2.21 -9.10
N LEU A 124 -15.57 -2.06 -10.22
CA LEU A 124 -16.20 -1.75 -11.50
C LEU A 124 -17.19 -2.85 -11.89
N GLN A 125 -16.81 -4.12 -11.78
CA GLN A 125 -17.71 -5.25 -12.05
C GLN A 125 -18.96 -5.23 -11.17
N GLU A 126 -18.82 -4.97 -9.86
CA GLU A 126 -19.95 -4.86 -8.95
C GLU A 126 -20.91 -3.72 -9.31
N ILE A 127 -20.39 -2.60 -9.81
CA ILE A 127 -21.23 -1.50 -10.30
C ILE A 127 -22.06 -1.95 -11.50
N HIS A 128 -21.49 -2.74 -12.42
CA HIS A 128 -22.26 -3.29 -13.54
C HIS A 128 -23.36 -4.24 -13.05
N LEU A 129 -23.04 -5.13 -12.11
CA LEU A 129 -24.02 -6.07 -11.54
C LEU A 129 -25.15 -5.33 -10.81
N GLU A 130 -24.83 -4.31 -10.02
CA GLU A 130 -25.82 -3.50 -9.31
C GLU A 130 -26.69 -2.70 -10.29
N CYS A 131 -26.09 -2.13 -11.34
CA CYS A 131 -26.83 -1.42 -12.39
C CYS A 131 -27.85 -2.36 -13.06
N GLU A 132 -27.45 -3.59 -13.38
CA GLU A 132 -28.34 -4.57 -14.02
C GLU A 132 -29.44 -5.05 -13.09
N ARG A 133 -29.12 -5.24 -11.79
CA ARG A 133 -30.11 -5.55 -10.76
C ARG A 133 -31.17 -4.45 -10.65
N LEU A 134 -30.75 -3.19 -10.64
CA LEU A 134 -31.66 -2.03 -10.58
C LEU A 134 -32.57 -1.97 -11.82
N ARG A 135 -32.05 -2.22 -13.02
CA ARG A 135 -32.86 -2.30 -14.25
C ARG A 135 -33.89 -3.43 -14.19
N THR A 136 -33.46 -4.63 -13.80
CA THR A 136 -34.33 -5.81 -13.71
C THR A 136 -35.46 -5.61 -12.70
N THR A 137 -35.17 -4.91 -11.60
CA THR A 137 -36.15 -4.65 -10.54
C THR A 137 -36.97 -3.38 -10.75
N GLY A 138 -36.70 -2.60 -11.81
CA GLY A 138 -37.33 -1.29 -12.04
C GLY A 138 -37.08 -0.28 -10.91
N SER A 139 -36.00 -0.47 -10.14
CA SER A 139 -35.67 0.34 -8.97
C SER A 139 -34.61 1.39 -9.29
N LYS A 140 -34.64 2.51 -8.57
CA LYS A 140 -33.65 3.59 -8.66
C LYS A 140 -32.71 3.56 -7.47
N LYS A 141 -31.56 4.23 -7.58
CA LYS A 141 -30.58 4.33 -6.49
C LYS A 141 -30.78 5.65 -5.73
N PRO A 142 -31.09 5.63 -4.41
CA PRO A 142 -31.11 6.85 -3.63
C PRO A 142 -29.69 7.40 -3.52
N TYR A 143 -29.54 8.69 -3.79
CA TYR A 143 -28.28 9.39 -3.77
C TYR A 143 -28.44 10.75 -3.10
N ARG A 144 -27.50 11.12 -2.24
CA ARG A 144 -27.51 12.40 -1.55
C ARG A 144 -26.45 13.31 -2.15
N ILE A 145 -26.88 14.43 -2.69
CA ILE A 145 -25.98 15.49 -3.15
C ILE A 145 -25.84 16.47 -1.98
N GLY A 146 -24.62 16.59 -1.46
CA GLY A 146 -24.30 17.53 -0.40
C GLY A 146 -23.11 18.39 -0.78
N ASP A 147 -23.04 19.59 -0.22
CA ASP A 147 -21.80 20.36 -0.24
C ASP A 147 -20.73 19.58 0.54
N ASN A 148 -19.50 19.53 0.04
CA ASN A 148 -18.38 18.89 0.76
C ASN A 148 -17.22 19.89 0.94
N SER A 149 -17.50 21.18 0.81
CA SER A 149 -16.52 22.25 1.05
C SER A 149 -16.06 22.21 2.51
N PRO A 150 -14.74 22.06 2.77
CA PRO A 150 -14.21 22.09 4.12
C PRO A 150 -14.57 23.37 4.89
N HIS A 151 -14.78 24.48 4.18
CA HIS A 151 -15.18 25.76 4.76
C HIS A 151 -16.60 25.73 5.35
N LEU A 152 -17.47 24.89 4.81
CA LEU A 152 -18.86 24.73 5.27
C LEU A 152 -19.03 23.48 6.14
N ALA A 153 -17.94 22.76 6.48
CA ALA A 153 -17.95 21.57 7.31
C ALA A 153 -18.73 21.75 8.63
N HIS A 154 -18.64 22.94 9.25
CA HIS A 154 -19.35 23.28 10.49
C HIS A 154 -20.89 23.36 10.33
N LEU A 155 -21.39 23.51 9.10
CA LEU A 155 -22.83 23.47 8.78
C LEU A 155 -23.33 22.05 8.52
N HIS A 156 -22.43 21.06 8.40
CA HIS A 156 -22.82 19.67 8.26
C HIS A 156 -23.05 19.05 9.63
N THR A 157 -24.23 18.47 9.83
CA THR A 157 -24.54 17.70 11.04
C THR A 157 -23.91 16.31 11.02
N GLY A 158 -23.39 15.86 9.86
CA GLY A 158 -22.84 14.52 9.66
C GLY A 158 -23.90 13.40 9.66
N THR A 159 -25.19 13.75 9.76
CA THR A 159 -26.31 12.80 9.79
C THR A 159 -27.09 12.79 8.47
N LEU A 160 -27.94 11.79 8.26
CA LEU A 160 -28.80 11.69 7.07
C LEU A 160 -29.74 12.90 6.91
N ASP A 161 -30.03 13.60 8.01
CA ASP A 161 -30.89 14.79 8.06
C ASP A 161 -30.10 16.10 7.88
N CYS A 162 -28.84 16.03 7.49
CA CYS A 162 -27.98 17.21 7.33
C CYS A 162 -28.56 18.19 6.29
N PRO A 163 -29.01 19.40 6.66
CA PRO A 163 -29.74 20.29 5.74
C PRO A 163 -28.91 20.74 4.54
N MET A 164 -27.57 20.58 4.59
CA MET A 164 -26.64 20.92 3.53
C MET A 164 -26.59 19.92 2.35
N GLY A 165 -27.71 19.25 2.08
CA GLY A 165 -27.84 18.40 0.90
C GLY A 165 -29.29 18.01 0.64
N PHE A 166 -29.54 17.50 -0.56
CA PHE A 166 -30.84 16.98 -0.97
C PHE A 166 -30.70 15.56 -1.52
N ASN A 167 -31.77 14.78 -1.37
CA ASN A 167 -31.82 13.41 -1.86
C ASN A 167 -32.42 13.41 -3.27
N VAL A 168 -31.84 12.60 -4.15
CA VAL A 168 -32.34 12.33 -5.50
C VAL A 168 -32.31 10.84 -5.76
N ASP A 169 -33.26 10.36 -6.55
CA ASP A 169 -33.24 8.99 -7.04
C ASP A 169 -32.62 8.96 -8.43
N LEU A 170 -31.49 8.29 -8.56
CA LEU A 170 -30.75 8.19 -9.80
C LEU A 170 -31.19 6.97 -10.60
N GLU A 171 -31.38 7.18 -11.90
CA GLU A 171 -31.48 6.08 -12.86
C GLU A 171 -30.20 5.24 -12.84
N PRO A 172 -30.28 3.92 -13.11
CA PRO A 172 -29.14 3.02 -13.03
C PRO A 172 -27.91 3.51 -13.83
N ASP A 173 -28.12 4.00 -15.04
CA ASP A 173 -27.05 4.51 -15.91
C ASP A 173 -26.44 5.83 -15.41
N ALA A 174 -27.27 6.72 -14.86
CA ALA A 174 -26.79 7.98 -14.27
C ALA A 174 -25.94 7.70 -13.02
N TRP A 175 -26.40 6.79 -12.16
CA TRP A 175 -25.65 6.34 -10.98
C TRP A 175 -24.32 5.68 -11.38
N LYS A 176 -24.35 4.72 -12.33
CA LYS A 176 -23.15 4.06 -12.85
C LYS A 176 -22.14 5.10 -13.36
N GLY A 177 -22.59 6.05 -14.16
CA GLY A 177 -21.74 7.11 -14.72
C GLY A 177 -21.06 7.94 -13.62
N LEU A 178 -21.83 8.42 -12.64
CA LEU A 178 -21.31 9.20 -11.52
C LEU A 178 -20.27 8.42 -10.69
N VAL A 179 -20.57 7.17 -10.36
CA VAL A 179 -19.64 6.33 -9.58
C VAL A 179 -18.35 6.05 -10.37
N LYS A 180 -18.45 5.75 -11.67
CA LYS A 180 -17.27 5.55 -12.52
C LYS A 180 -16.41 6.80 -12.62
N VAL A 181 -17.01 7.99 -12.73
CA VAL A 181 -16.27 9.27 -12.69
C VAL A 181 -15.53 9.44 -11.37
N ALA A 182 -16.18 9.16 -10.23
CA ALA A 182 -15.53 9.24 -8.93
C ALA A 182 -14.35 8.26 -8.79
N LEU A 183 -14.52 7.00 -9.21
CA LEU A 183 -13.47 5.98 -9.20
C LEU A 183 -12.32 6.31 -10.15
N LYS A 184 -12.63 6.85 -11.33
CA LYS A 184 -11.62 7.33 -12.27
C LYS A 184 -10.79 8.46 -11.64
N GLY A 185 -11.42 9.32 -10.84
CA GLY A 185 -10.75 10.32 -10.02
C GLY A 185 -9.76 9.75 -9.00
N GLU A 186 -10.03 8.57 -8.43
CA GLU A 186 -9.09 7.89 -7.53
C GLU A 186 -7.88 7.30 -8.27
N VAL A 187 -8.07 6.87 -9.52
CA VAL A 187 -7.01 6.22 -10.30
C VAL A 187 -6.17 7.25 -11.07
N GLN A 188 -6.82 8.12 -11.85
CA GLN A 188 -6.18 9.04 -12.79
C GLN A 188 -6.08 10.48 -12.25
N GLY A 189 -6.75 10.80 -11.14
CA GLY A 189 -6.81 12.15 -10.59
C GLY A 189 -7.96 12.98 -11.15
N GLY A 190 -8.00 14.27 -10.78
CA GLY A 190 -9.11 15.18 -11.08
C GLY A 190 -10.28 15.11 -10.10
N GLY A 191 -10.18 14.28 -9.07
CA GLY A 191 -11.13 14.19 -7.96
C GLY A 191 -10.61 14.83 -6.66
N SER A 192 -11.20 14.45 -5.53
CA SER A 192 -10.82 14.93 -4.19
C SER A 192 -9.65 14.17 -3.56
N ASN A 193 -9.19 13.08 -4.18
CA ASN A 193 -8.06 12.31 -3.68
C ASN A 193 -6.74 13.06 -4.00
N PRO A 194 -5.96 13.47 -2.98
CA PRO A 194 -4.69 14.18 -3.20
C PRO A 194 -3.57 13.29 -3.76
N ALA A 195 -3.73 11.97 -3.70
CA ALA A 195 -2.72 11.00 -4.13
C ALA A 195 -3.36 9.94 -5.03
N PRO A 196 -3.81 10.29 -6.25
CA PRO A 196 -4.35 9.32 -7.20
C PRO A 196 -3.31 8.25 -7.57
N LEU A 197 -3.77 7.08 -7.97
CA LEU A 197 -2.90 5.91 -8.20
C LEU A 197 -1.84 6.17 -9.28
N GLU A 198 -2.20 6.92 -10.32
CA GLU A 198 -1.29 7.33 -11.40
C GLU A 198 -0.14 8.19 -10.87
N LEU A 199 -0.44 9.19 -10.03
CA LEU A 199 0.58 10.02 -9.40
C LEU A 199 1.52 9.20 -8.52
N LEU A 200 0.99 8.22 -7.78
CA LEU A 200 1.84 7.33 -6.97
C LEU A 200 2.78 6.49 -7.86
N LEU A 201 2.33 6.07 -9.05
CA LEU A 201 3.19 5.32 -9.98
C LEU A 201 4.32 6.21 -10.50
N GLU A 202 4.02 7.45 -10.88
CA GLU A 202 5.03 8.43 -11.30
C GLU A 202 6.05 8.71 -10.20
N GLN A 203 5.61 8.84 -8.95
CA GLN A 203 6.50 9.01 -7.80
C GLN A 203 7.37 7.77 -7.57
N ALA A 204 6.82 6.56 -7.73
CA ALA A 204 7.60 5.33 -7.67
C ALA A 204 8.66 5.28 -8.79
N GLU A 205 8.31 5.65 -10.03
CA GLU A 205 9.25 5.74 -11.16
C GLU A 205 10.35 6.77 -10.89
N ALA A 206 9.99 7.96 -10.39
CA ALA A 206 10.93 9.02 -10.03
C ALA A 206 11.91 8.57 -8.93
N ARG A 207 11.40 7.90 -7.91
CA ARG A 207 12.22 7.30 -6.84
C ARG A 207 13.20 6.27 -7.40
N GLN A 208 12.74 5.37 -8.26
CA GLN A 208 13.62 4.36 -8.86
C GLN A 208 14.71 4.99 -9.74
N ARG A 209 14.35 6.00 -10.54
CA ARG A 209 15.34 6.76 -11.33
C ARG A 209 16.40 7.38 -10.43
N LYS A 210 16.00 8.04 -9.34
CA LYS A 210 16.94 8.61 -8.36
C LYS A 210 17.88 7.53 -7.81
N TRP A 211 17.33 6.41 -7.36
CA TRP A 211 18.11 5.30 -6.80
C TRP A 211 19.07 4.66 -7.82
N HIS A 212 18.71 4.63 -9.10
CA HIS A 212 19.60 4.17 -10.15
C HIS A 212 20.70 5.19 -10.51
N SER A 213 20.37 6.49 -10.49
CA SER A 213 21.31 7.56 -10.86
C SER A 213 22.33 7.93 -9.78
N ASP A 214 22.03 7.65 -8.51
CA ASP A 214 22.84 8.12 -7.39
C ASP A 214 23.96 7.12 -7.04
N ALA A 215 25.19 7.54 -7.34
CA ALA A 215 26.41 6.75 -7.09
C ALA A 215 26.64 6.40 -5.61
N GLY A 216 26.08 7.17 -4.68
CA GLY A 216 26.12 6.86 -3.24
C GLY A 216 25.27 5.64 -2.86
N PHE A 217 24.21 5.36 -3.62
CA PHE A 217 23.38 4.16 -3.46
C PHE A 217 23.91 2.96 -4.27
N LEU A 218 24.83 3.19 -5.22
CA LEU A 218 25.59 2.15 -5.94
C LEU A 218 26.69 1.54 -5.06
N ARG A 219 26.30 0.97 -3.91
CA ARG A 219 27.22 0.21 -3.05
C ARG A 219 27.93 -0.86 -3.88
N GLU A 220 29.17 -1.18 -3.50
CA GLU A 220 29.98 -2.27 -4.07
C GLU A 220 29.18 -3.57 -4.23
N GLU A 221 28.29 -3.85 -3.28
CA GLU A 221 27.39 -5.01 -3.30
C GLU A 221 26.45 -5.04 -4.50
N ARG A 222 25.91 -3.89 -4.93
CA ARG A 222 25.08 -3.82 -6.15
C ARG A 222 25.89 -4.13 -7.40
N ARG A 223 27.14 -3.64 -7.46
CA ARG A 223 28.08 -3.96 -8.56
C ARG A 223 28.47 -5.44 -8.58
N ARG A 224 28.50 -6.12 -7.42
CA ARG A 224 28.72 -7.57 -7.35
C ARG A 224 27.52 -8.37 -7.86
N ILE A 225 26.30 -7.95 -7.52
CA ILE A 225 25.08 -8.71 -7.87
C ILE A 225 24.69 -8.51 -9.34
N TRP A 226 24.77 -7.28 -9.87
CA TRP A 226 24.31 -6.94 -11.23
C TRP A 226 25.42 -6.53 -12.19
N GLY A 227 26.69 -6.59 -11.76
CA GLY A 227 27.83 -6.14 -12.56
C GLY A 227 27.94 -4.61 -12.66
N SER A 228 28.93 -4.15 -13.41
CA SER A 228 29.15 -2.74 -13.75
C SER A 228 28.24 -2.26 -14.90
N GLN A 229 27.53 -3.18 -15.57
CA GLN A 229 26.49 -2.83 -16.52
C GLN A 229 25.19 -2.58 -15.76
N ASN A 230 24.54 -1.45 -16.03
CA ASN A 230 23.26 -1.09 -15.44
C ASN A 230 22.11 -1.97 -15.97
N GLU A 231 22.16 -3.30 -15.79
CA GLU A 231 21.16 -4.21 -16.37
C GLU A 231 19.73 -4.02 -15.82
N CYS A 232 19.60 -3.30 -14.70
CA CYS A 232 18.32 -2.87 -14.13
C CYS A 232 17.66 -1.72 -14.91
N GLU A 233 18.41 -1.02 -15.77
CA GLU A 233 17.91 0.01 -16.68
C GLU A 233 17.29 -0.67 -17.91
N GLY A 234 15.98 -0.51 -18.07
CA GLY A 234 15.31 -0.59 -19.36
C GLY A 234 15.69 0.58 -20.24
N GLU A 235 15.10 0.64 -21.44
CA GLU A 235 15.21 1.81 -22.30
C GLU A 235 14.87 3.09 -21.49
N HIS A 236 15.70 4.12 -21.66
CA HIS A 236 15.58 5.44 -21.02
C HIS A 236 15.67 5.48 -19.48
N GLY A 237 16.40 4.54 -18.85
CA GLY A 237 16.64 4.58 -17.40
C GLY A 237 15.44 4.15 -16.56
N SER A 238 14.50 3.41 -17.16
CA SER A 238 13.36 2.82 -16.48
C SER A 238 13.78 1.60 -15.65
N CYS A 239 13.26 1.47 -14.43
CA CYS A 239 13.54 0.31 -13.58
C CYS A 239 12.71 -0.89 -14.03
N LYS A 240 13.34 -1.94 -14.60
CA LYS A 240 12.60 -3.13 -15.07
C LYS A 240 11.87 -3.85 -13.95
N SER A 241 12.43 -3.88 -12.74
CA SER A 241 11.83 -4.60 -11.60
C SER A 241 10.57 -3.93 -11.04
N LEU A 242 10.40 -2.62 -11.24
CA LEU A 242 9.14 -1.94 -10.93
C LEU A 242 8.00 -2.39 -11.86
N GLY A 243 8.32 -2.78 -13.11
CA GLY A 243 7.31 -3.21 -14.08
C GLY A 243 6.24 -2.14 -14.36
N SER A 244 6.59 -0.85 -14.30
CA SER A 244 5.63 0.25 -14.38
C SER A 244 4.80 0.25 -15.66
N ALA A 245 5.38 -0.14 -16.79
CA ALA A 245 4.66 -0.31 -18.05
C ALA A 245 3.53 -1.36 -17.97
N HIS A 246 3.71 -2.41 -17.17
CA HIS A 246 2.63 -3.38 -16.93
C HIS A 246 1.55 -2.80 -16.01
N ILE A 247 1.93 -2.05 -14.97
CA ILE A 247 0.98 -1.39 -14.07
C ILE A 247 0.14 -0.36 -14.84
N ARG A 248 0.77 0.46 -15.70
CA ARG A 248 0.10 1.45 -16.55
C ARG A 248 -0.90 0.81 -17.52
N ARG A 249 -0.49 -0.27 -18.21
CA ARG A 249 -1.41 -1.05 -19.07
C ARG A 249 -2.59 -1.63 -18.27
N ALA A 250 -2.36 -2.09 -17.05
CA ALA A 250 -3.43 -2.60 -16.20
C ALA A 250 -4.41 -1.49 -15.75
N MET A 251 -3.92 -0.27 -15.49
CA MET A 251 -4.76 0.91 -15.22
C MET A 251 -5.61 1.31 -16.43
N GLU A 252 -5.02 1.30 -17.63
CA GLU A 252 -5.70 1.61 -18.89
C GLU A 252 -6.75 0.56 -19.25
N ALA A 253 -6.53 -0.70 -18.87
CA ALA A 253 -7.44 -1.81 -19.12
C ALA A 253 -8.65 -1.87 -18.16
N LEU A 254 -8.74 -0.99 -17.17
CA LEU A 254 -9.92 -0.90 -16.31
C LEU A 254 -11.14 -0.48 -17.14
N ASP A 255 -12.27 -1.16 -16.95
CA ASP A 255 -13.49 -0.87 -17.69
C ASP A 255 -14.14 0.42 -17.19
N TRP A 256 -13.86 1.51 -17.89
CA TRP A 256 -14.47 2.82 -17.63
C TRP A 256 -15.74 3.09 -18.46
N SER A 257 -16.19 2.14 -19.29
CA SER A 257 -17.29 2.31 -20.25
C SER A 257 -18.71 2.15 -19.68
#